data_AF-A0A376VDZ9-F1
#
_entry.id   AF-A0A376VDZ9-F1
#
_cell.length_a   1.000
_cell.length_b   1.000
_cell.length_c   1.000
_cell.angle_alpha   90.00
_cell.angle_beta   90.00
_cell.angle_gamma   90.00
#
_symmetry.space_group_name_H-M   'P 1'
#
loop_
_entity.id
_entity.type
_entity.pdbx_description
1 polymer ?
#
loop_
_entity_poly.entity_id
_entity_poly.type
_entity_poly.pdbx_seq_one_letter_code
_entity_poly.pdbx_strand_id
1 'polypeptide(L)'
;MVCINIIAADSNRDAEFLFTSMQQAFVKLRRGETGQLPPPIQNMDQFWSPSEQYGVQQALSMSLVGDKAKVRHGLQSILRETDADEIMVNGQIFRSPGAPAFV
;
A
#
# COMPACT_ATOMS: atom_id res chain seq x y z
N MET A 1 -13.59 10.30 -12.32
CA MET A 1 -13.36 9.24 -11.30
C MET A 1 -12.05 8.48 -11.51
N VAL A 2 -11.20 8.41 -10.48
CA VAL A 2 -9.94 7.62 -10.42
C VAL A 2 -9.94 6.70 -9.19
N CYS A 3 -9.47 5.47 -9.34
CA CYS A 3 -9.26 4.55 -8.22
C CYS A 3 -7.78 4.48 -7.88
N ILE A 4 -7.43 4.69 -6.61
CA ILE A 4 -6.05 4.72 -6.15
C ILE A 4 -5.84 3.91 -4.88
N ASN A 5 -4.70 3.26 -4.77
CA ASN A 5 -4.28 2.60 -3.55
C ASN A 5 -3.55 3.58 -2.62
N ILE A 6 -3.95 3.65 -1.35
CA ILE A 6 -3.33 4.52 -0.35
C ILE A 6 -3.05 3.73 0.92
N ILE A 7 -1.83 3.87 1.44
CA ILE A 7 -1.47 3.48 2.81
C ILE A 7 -0.94 4.72 3.52
N ALA A 8 -1.74 5.23 4.45
CA ALA A 8 -1.42 6.41 5.25
C ALA A 8 -1.12 6.05 6.71
N ALA A 9 -0.18 6.75 7.32
CA ALA A 9 0.12 6.64 8.75
C ALA A 9 0.64 7.98 9.31
N ASP A 10 0.93 8.02 10.61
CA ASP A 10 1.48 9.22 11.27
C ASP A 10 2.90 9.56 10.80
N SER A 11 3.64 8.57 10.29
CA SER A 11 4.98 8.74 9.72
C SER A 11 5.14 7.95 8.41
N ASN A 12 6.07 8.39 7.56
CA ASN A 12 6.41 7.65 6.33
C ASN A 12 6.90 6.23 6.64
N ARG A 13 7.66 6.06 7.73
CA ARG A 13 8.15 4.76 8.17
C ARG A 13 7.01 3.81 8.54
N ASP A 14 6.02 4.30 9.29
CA ASP A 14 4.87 3.47 9.69
C ASP A 14 4.01 3.11 8.49
N ALA A 15 3.83 4.03 7.54
CA ALA A 15 3.12 3.76 6.30
C ALA A 15 3.82 2.70 5.44
N GLU A 16 5.16 2.79 5.30
CA GLU A 16 5.96 1.79 4.61
C GLU A 16 5.91 0.43 5.30
N PHE A 17 5.98 0.41 6.64
CA PHE A 17 5.81 -0.82 7.41
C PHE A 17 4.43 -1.45 7.17
N LEU A 18 3.33 -0.69 7.28
CA LEU A 18 1.98 -1.19 7.01
C LEU A 18 1.83 -1.72 5.57
N PHE A 19 2.44 -1.03 4.60
CA PHE A 19 2.41 -1.39 3.18
C PHE A 19 3.05 -2.76 2.90
N THR A 20 3.98 -3.23 3.74
CA THR A 20 4.55 -4.58 3.61
C THR A 20 3.51 -5.69 3.68
N SER A 21 2.36 -5.46 4.35
CA SER A 21 1.25 -6.42 4.38
C SER A 21 0.70 -6.67 2.95
N MET A 22 0.52 -5.61 2.18
CA MET A 22 0.03 -5.67 0.81
C MET A 22 1.07 -6.24 -0.14
N GLN A 23 2.34 -5.88 0.04
CA GLN A 23 3.45 -6.45 -0.74
C GLN A 23 3.53 -7.96 -0.54
N GLN A 24 3.43 -8.44 0.71
CA GLN A 24 3.36 -9.88 1.01
C GLN A 24 2.13 -10.54 0.36
N ALA A 25 0.96 -9.91 0.42
CA ALA A 25 -0.25 -10.45 -0.22
C ALA A 25 -0.08 -10.58 -1.75
N PHE A 26 0.57 -9.62 -2.40
CA PHE A 26 0.87 -9.69 -3.83
C PHE A 26 1.88 -10.79 -4.20
N VAL A 27 2.92 -10.99 -3.38
CA VAL A 27 3.85 -12.12 -3.55
C VAL A 27 3.09 -13.45 -3.41
N LYS A 28 2.32 -13.61 -2.32
CA LYS A 28 1.53 -14.82 -2.07
C LYS A 28 0.53 -15.12 -3.18
N LEU A 29 -0.14 -14.08 -3.70
CA LEU A 29 -1.04 -14.20 -4.85
C LEU A 29 -0.32 -14.79 -6.08
N ARG A 30 0.89 -14.30 -6.39
CA ARG A 30 1.71 -14.81 -7.50
C ARG A 30 2.20 -16.24 -7.27
N ARG A 31 2.35 -16.66 -6.02
CA ARG A 31 2.67 -18.04 -5.61
C ARG A 31 1.46 -18.97 -5.61
N GLY A 32 0.24 -18.46 -5.79
CA GLY A 32 -1.00 -19.23 -5.65
C GLY A 32 -1.44 -19.49 -4.20
N GLU A 33 -0.84 -18.77 -3.25
CA GLU A 33 -1.07 -18.91 -1.80
C GLU A 33 -2.04 -17.83 -1.27
N THR A 34 -3.25 -17.75 -1.83
CA THR A 34 -4.20 -16.70 -1.44
C THR A 34 -4.73 -16.90 -0.01
N GLY A 35 -5.03 -15.80 0.67
CA GLY A 35 -5.49 -15.83 2.05
C GLY A 35 -5.78 -14.44 2.60
N GLN A 36 -5.93 -14.36 3.93
CA GLN A 36 -6.08 -13.09 4.62
C GLN A 36 -4.81 -12.22 4.46
N LEU A 37 -5.00 -10.90 4.56
CA LEU A 37 -3.90 -9.95 4.58
C LEU A 37 -2.95 -10.34 5.74
N PRO A 38 -1.66 -10.59 5.48
CA PRO A 38 -0.72 -10.98 6.52
C PRO A 38 -0.32 -9.77 7.39
N PRO A 39 0.22 -10.00 8.60
CA PRO A 39 0.80 -8.93 9.39
C PRO A 39 1.99 -8.26 8.66
N PRO A 40 2.22 -6.96 8.88
CA PRO A 40 3.37 -6.26 8.32
C PRO A 40 4.68 -6.83 8.88
N ILE A 41 5.73 -6.83 8.06
CA ILE A 41 7.07 -7.29 8.43
C ILE A 41 8.09 -6.17 8.30
N GLN A 42 9.18 -6.27 9.05
CA GLN A 42 10.21 -5.22 9.08
C GLN A 42 11.10 -5.20 7.83
N ASN A 43 11.20 -6.33 7.11
CA ASN A 43 12.11 -6.46 5.98
C ASN A 43 11.54 -7.38 4.90
N MET A 44 11.14 -6.81 3.76
CA MET A 44 10.65 -7.55 2.60
C MET A 44 11.76 -8.30 1.84
N ASP A 45 13.02 -7.87 1.94
CA ASP A 45 14.15 -8.49 1.24
C ASP A 45 14.46 -9.90 1.75
N GLN A 46 13.95 -10.26 2.93
CA GLN A 46 14.01 -11.62 3.47
C GLN A 46 12.83 -12.50 3.03
N PHE A 47 11.83 -11.93 2.35
CA PHE A 47 10.57 -12.59 2.02
C PHE A 47 10.41 -12.85 0.51
N TRP A 48 10.73 -11.85 -0.32
CA TRP A 48 10.67 -11.98 -1.78
C TRP A 48 12.02 -12.36 -2.39
N SER A 49 11.99 -12.98 -3.57
CA SER A 49 13.12 -13.03 -4.48
C SER A 49 13.22 -11.74 -5.31
N PRO A 50 14.37 -11.43 -5.94
CA PRO A 50 14.52 -10.23 -6.76
C PRO A 50 13.51 -10.12 -7.91
N SER A 51 13.10 -11.23 -8.52
CA SER A 51 12.10 -11.24 -9.59
C SER A 51 10.69 -10.94 -9.06
N GLU A 52 10.35 -11.47 -7.89
CA GLU A 52 9.09 -11.15 -7.20
C GLU A 52 9.05 -9.69 -6.78
N GLN A 53 10.14 -9.18 -6.19
CA GLN A 53 10.28 -7.77 -5.83
C GLN A 53 9.98 -6.86 -7.02
N TYR A 54 10.65 -7.09 -8.16
CA TYR A 54 10.42 -6.30 -9.37
C TYR A 54 8.95 -6.33 -9.80
N GLY A 55 8.35 -7.52 -9.86
CA GLY A 55 6.96 -7.67 -10.26
C GLY A 55 5.97 -6.98 -9.31
N VAL A 56 6.22 -7.06 -8.00
CA VAL A 56 5.38 -6.43 -6.98
C VAL A 56 5.54 -4.90 -6.99
N GLN A 57 6.77 -4.40 -7.09
CA GLN A 57 7.04 -2.97 -7.19
C GLN A 57 6.41 -2.35 -8.44
N GLN A 58 6.48 -3.03 -9.59
CA GLN A 58 5.81 -2.58 -10.80
C GLN A 58 4.29 -2.53 -10.60
N ALA A 59 3.69 -3.60 -10.06
CA ALA A 59 2.24 -3.69 -9.86
C ALA A 59 1.70 -2.64 -8.87
N LEU A 60 2.49 -2.28 -7.86
CA LEU A 60 2.11 -1.34 -6.81
C LEU A 60 2.69 0.07 -7.01
N SER A 61 3.32 0.35 -8.14
CA SER A 61 4.05 1.60 -8.43
C SER A 61 3.21 2.86 -8.30
N MET A 62 1.90 2.77 -8.54
CA MET A 62 0.96 3.89 -8.40
C MET A 62 0.38 4.04 -6.99
N SER A 63 0.81 3.24 -6.00
CA SER A 63 0.33 3.36 -4.63
C SER A 63 0.86 4.62 -3.95
N LEU A 64 0.00 5.36 -3.27
CA LEU A 64 0.42 6.46 -2.40
C LEU A 64 0.70 5.93 -0.99
N VAL A 65 1.97 5.90 -0.61
CA VAL A 65 2.41 5.38 0.69
C VAL A 65 3.18 6.46 1.45
N GLY A 66 2.66 6.89 2.60
CA GLY A 66 3.34 7.89 3.41
C GLY A 66 2.52 8.55 4.50
N ASP A 67 3.10 9.59 5.07
CA ASP A 67 2.41 10.47 6.01
C ASP A 67 1.35 11.35 5.34
N LYS A 68 0.60 12.09 6.16
CA LYS A 68 -0.45 13.01 5.71
C LYS A 68 0.02 14.02 4.66
N ALA A 69 1.26 14.53 4.77
CA ALA A 69 1.78 15.53 3.83
C ALA A 69 2.08 14.88 2.46
N LYS A 70 2.74 13.72 2.46
CA LYS A 70 3.06 12.97 1.25
C LYS A 70 1.81 12.48 0.53
N VAL A 71 0.83 11.93 1.25
CA VAL A 71 -0.45 11.50 0.67
C VAL A 71 -1.22 12.67 0.09
N ARG A 72 -1.30 13.81 0.79
CA ARG A 72 -1.94 15.03 0.28
C ARG A 72 -1.31 15.48 -1.03
N HIS A 73 0.03 15.54 -1.09
CA HIS A 73 0.72 15.93 -2.31
C HIS A 73 0.40 14.95 -3.45
N GLY A 74 0.46 13.64 -3.19
CA GLY A 74 0.16 12.61 -4.19
C GLY A 74 -1.25 12.75 -4.77
N LEU A 75 -2.26 12.93 -3.91
CA LEU A 75 -3.64 13.15 -4.34
C LEU A 75 -3.79 14.42 -5.18
N GLN A 76 -3.15 15.51 -4.79
CA GLN A 76 -3.17 16.74 -5.57
C GLN A 76 -2.53 16.57 -6.96
N SER A 77 -1.47 15.77 -7.08
CA SER A 77 -0.88 15.45 -8.38
C SER A 77 -1.84 14.64 -9.25
N ILE A 78 -2.46 13.59 -8.69
CA ILE A 78 -3.44 12.77 -9.43
C ILE A 78 -4.60 13.63 -9.94
N LEU A 79 -5.17 14.51 -9.11
CA LEU A 79 -6.26 15.40 -9.52
C LEU A 79 -5.85 16.31 -10.68
N ARG A 80 -4.64 16.88 -10.63
CA ARG A 80 -4.13 17.76 -11.71
C ARG A 80 -3.83 17.00 -13.00
N GLU A 81 -3.33 15.77 -12.91
CA GLU A 81 -2.92 14.98 -14.06
C GLU A 81 -4.09 14.30 -14.78
N THR A 82 -5.19 14.06 -14.06
CA THR A 82 -6.32 13.27 -14.56
C THR A 82 -7.61 14.09 -14.73
N ASP A 83 -7.67 15.31 -14.20
CA ASP A 83 -8.88 16.14 -14.09
C ASP A 83 -10.06 15.39 -13.45
N ALA A 84 -9.77 14.41 -12.59
CA ALA A 84 -10.80 13.64 -11.90
C ALA A 84 -11.57 14.51 -10.89
N ASP A 85 -12.88 14.35 -10.90
CA ASP A 85 -13.86 14.95 -9.98
C ASP A 85 -14.15 14.07 -8.75
N GLU A 86 -13.79 12.79 -8.81
CA GLU A 86 -13.97 11.80 -7.75
C GLU A 86 -12.75 10.88 -7.62
N ILE A 87 -12.35 10.59 -6.38
CA ILE A 87 -11.31 9.60 -6.04
C ILE A 87 -11.92 8.50 -5.19
N MET A 88 -11.78 7.25 -5.65
CA MET A 88 -12.07 6.06 -4.86
C MET A 88 -10.76 5.50 -4.29
N VAL A 89 -10.73 5.31 -2.97
CA VAL A 89 -9.53 4.86 -2.26
C VAL A 89 -9.66 3.39 -1.88
N ASN A 90 -8.64 2.61 -2.22
CA ASN A 90 -8.40 1.30 -1.63
C ASN A 90 -7.26 1.41 -0.61
N GLY A 91 -7.43 0.81 0.57
CA GLY A 91 -6.44 0.86 1.65
C GLY A 91 -6.48 -0.43 2.48
N GLN A 92 -5.82 -1.48 2.00
CA GLN A 92 -5.74 -2.75 2.73
C GLN A 92 -4.73 -2.62 3.88
N ILE A 93 -5.23 -2.40 5.09
CA ILE A 93 -4.42 -2.22 6.30
C ILE A 93 -4.61 -3.42 7.22
N PHE A 94 -3.51 -4.08 7.58
CA PHE A 94 -3.54 -5.13 8.60
C PHE A 94 -3.61 -4.50 9.99
N ARG A 95 -4.52 -5.00 10.82
CA ARG A 95 -4.72 -4.51 12.18
C ARG A 95 -4.78 -5.68 13.15
N SER A 96 -3.99 -5.59 14.22
CA SER A 96 -4.14 -6.47 15.37
C SER A 96 -5.50 -6.19 16.05
N PRO A 97 -6.22 -7.23 16.52
CA PRO A 97 -7.48 -7.05 17.22
C PRO A 97 -7.37 -6.01 18.34
N GLY A 98 -8.24 -4.99 18.35
CA GLY A 98 -8.35 -4.02 19.44
C GLY A 98 -7.61 -2.67 19.28
N ALA A 99 -6.76 -2.46 18.27
CA ALA A 99 -6.29 -1.09 17.94
C ALA A 99 -7.47 -0.18 17.54
N PRO A 100 -7.40 1.15 17.48
CA PRO A 100 -8.45 2.04 16.91
C PRO A 100 -8.44 2.08 15.37
N ALA A 101 -9.56 2.51 14.74
CA ALA A 101 -9.70 2.60 13.28
C ALA A 101 -9.30 3.99 12.79
N PHE A 102 -8.30 4.07 11.91
CA PHE A 102 -7.99 5.30 11.18
C PHE A 102 -7.83 4.97 9.69
N VAL A 103 -8.44 5.82 8.86
CA VAL A 103 -8.34 5.83 7.39
C VAL A 103 -7.42 6.98 7.01
#